data_AF-A0A142WV72-F1
#
_entry.id   AF-A0A142WV72-F1
#
_cell.length_a   1.000
_cell.length_b   1.000
_cell.length_c   1.000
_cell.angle_alpha   90.00
_cell.angle_beta   90.00
_cell.angle_gamma   90.00
#
_symmetry.space_group_name_H-M   'P 1'
#
loop_
_entity.id
_entity.type
_entity.pdbx_description
1 polymer ?
#
loop_
_entity_poly.entity_id
_entity_poly.type
_entity_poly.pdbx_seq_one_letter_code
_entity_poly.pdbx_strand_id
1 'polypeptide(L)'
;MASYNQSGHRVRKRRSELGWTQDELARRAGISRSAVTAVEAERLVPSVEAALGIARALQTTVEALFSPVDPATSTEVWAWPPAASTSPAWTATVGNRIVRYPASSIPMWTPLPHPETPGADQVETLAVAGCDPAAGLLASRFAAVTGLRLLAIPRSSRQGLELLRDGLVHMAGLHLATADAPEANIQAATQTLREPFRLLRIATWQDGVVVSPTAKLRSVEAAVAPKVKWVGRETGSGARQCLDRIFDGRPAPRRTARDHRGVAEAIRSGWAEAGVCVELVSAEAGLDFLPVQQEAYDLCYPARLADDRRIKALVSVVRSPAYRRLLDQLPGYDTSETGSLWESKG
;
A
#
# COMPACT_ATOMS: atom_id res chain seq x y z
N MET A 1 -22.38 -4.30 0.19
CA MET A 1 -22.30 -5.67 0.77
C MET A 1 -21.07 -6.36 0.21
N ALA A 2 -20.17 -6.77 1.10
CA ALA A 2 -18.76 -7.09 0.86
C ALA A 2 -18.48 -8.23 -0.14
N SER A 3 -17.33 -8.16 -0.81
CA SER A 3 -16.73 -9.21 -1.65
C SER A 3 -16.39 -10.46 -0.80
N TYR A 4 -17.38 -11.32 -0.59
CA TYR A 4 -17.24 -12.71 -0.10
C TYR A 4 -17.06 -13.71 -1.26
N ASN A 5 -16.56 -13.22 -2.40
CA ASN A 5 -16.96 -13.60 -3.76
C ASN A 5 -16.47 -14.96 -4.31
N GLN A 6 -16.14 -15.93 -3.44
CA GLN A 6 -15.84 -17.31 -3.87
C GLN A 6 -16.34 -18.38 -2.90
N SER A 7 -17.01 -18.03 -1.79
CA SER A 7 -17.51 -19.02 -0.83
C SER A 7 -18.68 -19.84 -1.39
N GLY A 8 -19.61 -19.20 -2.11
CA GLY A 8 -20.73 -19.87 -2.76
C GLY A 8 -20.26 -20.89 -3.81
N HIS A 9 -19.23 -20.52 -4.58
CA HIS A 9 -18.57 -21.42 -5.52
C HIS A 9 -17.94 -22.65 -4.85
N ARG A 10 -17.30 -22.49 -3.68
CA ARG A 10 -16.66 -23.61 -2.95
C ARG A 10 -17.66 -24.57 -2.33
N VAL A 11 -18.74 -24.04 -1.73
CA VAL A 11 -19.86 -24.86 -1.23
C VAL A 11 -20.44 -25.69 -2.36
N ARG A 12 -20.75 -25.05 -3.51
CA ARG A 12 -21.27 -25.74 -4.69
C ARG A 12 -20.31 -26.79 -5.24
N LYS A 13 -19.02 -26.44 -5.38
CA LYS A 13 -17.98 -27.34 -5.88
C LYS A 13 -17.86 -28.58 -4.98
N ARG A 14 -17.70 -28.39 -3.68
CA ARG A 14 -17.54 -29.51 -2.73
C ARG A 14 -18.80 -30.38 -2.64
N ARG A 15 -19.98 -29.76 -2.69
CA ARG A 15 -21.25 -30.50 -2.78
C ARG A 15 -21.31 -31.37 -4.03
N SER A 16 -20.91 -30.83 -5.19
CA SER A 16 -20.87 -31.55 -6.45
C SER A 16 -19.85 -32.69 -6.46
N GLU A 17 -18.68 -32.51 -5.84
CA GLU A 17 -17.67 -33.58 -5.65
C GLU A 17 -18.21 -34.75 -4.82
N LEU A 18 -19.10 -34.48 -3.87
CA LEU A 18 -19.78 -35.49 -3.07
C LEU A 18 -21.03 -36.07 -3.75
N GLY A 19 -21.38 -35.59 -4.96
CA GLY A 19 -22.53 -36.04 -5.73
C GLY A 19 -23.89 -35.63 -5.15
N TRP A 20 -23.95 -34.58 -4.31
CA TRP A 20 -25.17 -34.21 -3.60
C TRP A 20 -25.98 -33.11 -4.31
N THR A 21 -27.30 -33.18 -4.15
CA THR A 21 -28.22 -32.09 -4.54
C THR A 21 -28.22 -30.99 -3.46
N GLN A 22 -28.72 -29.79 -3.79
CA GLN A 22 -28.88 -28.72 -2.79
C GLN A 22 -29.81 -29.15 -1.64
N ASP A 23 -30.85 -29.94 -1.93
CA ASP A 23 -31.75 -30.50 -0.91
C ASP A 23 -31.01 -31.45 0.04
N GLU A 24 -30.12 -32.28 -0.50
CA GLU A 24 -29.35 -33.24 0.30
C GLU A 24 -28.34 -32.53 1.21
N LEU A 25 -27.67 -31.48 0.71
CA LEU A 25 -26.83 -30.63 1.56
C LEU A 25 -27.66 -29.93 2.64
N ALA A 26 -28.82 -29.37 2.29
CA ALA A 26 -29.71 -28.69 3.24
C ALA A 26 -30.11 -29.61 4.40
N ARG A 27 -30.54 -30.84 4.06
CA ARG A 27 -30.90 -31.89 5.03
C ARG A 27 -29.74 -32.25 5.94
N ARG A 28 -28.54 -32.45 5.39
CA ARG A 28 -27.34 -32.82 6.19
C ARG A 28 -26.80 -31.69 7.05
N ALA A 29 -26.91 -30.46 6.56
CA ALA A 29 -26.43 -29.26 7.26
C ALA A 29 -27.45 -28.71 8.28
N GLY A 30 -28.68 -29.23 8.30
CA GLY A 30 -29.73 -28.77 9.22
C GLY A 30 -30.28 -27.37 8.88
N ILE A 31 -30.25 -26.99 7.59
CA ILE A 31 -30.72 -25.68 7.13
C ILE A 31 -31.72 -25.84 5.97
N SER A 32 -32.42 -24.76 5.61
CA SER A 32 -33.37 -24.82 4.49
C SER A 32 -32.64 -24.91 3.14
N ARG A 33 -33.29 -25.55 2.15
CA ARG A 33 -32.82 -25.53 0.76
C ARG A 33 -32.65 -24.11 0.24
N SER A 34 -33.58 -23.21 0.57
CA SER A 34 -33.49 -21.81 0.17
C SER A 34 -32.25 -21.11 0.74
N ALA A 35 -31.83 -21.45 1.97
CA ALA A 35 -30.58 -20.96 2.54
C ALA A 35 -29.36 -21.51 1.77
N VAL A 36 -29.32 -22.80 1.44
CA VAL A 36 -28.25 -23.37 0.59
C VAL A 36 -28.20 -22.68 -0.79
N THR A 37 -29.33 -22.50 -1.45
CA THR A 37 -29.41 -21.79 -2.74
C THR A 37 -28.92 -20.33 -2.62
N ALA A 38 -29.27 -19.65 -1.53
CA ALA A 38 -28.84 -18.26 -1.32
C ALA A 38 -27.33 -18.16 -1.00
N VAL A 39 -26.78 -19.11 -0.25
CA VAL A 39 -25.33 -19.21 0.04
C VAL A 39 -24.55 -19.53 -1.23
N GLU A 40 -24.96 -20.53 -2.02
CA GLU A 40 -24.28 -20.89 -3.27
C GLU A 40 -24.35 -19.80 -4.34
N ALA A 41 -25.41 -18.99 -4.33
CA ALA A 41 -25.59 -17.83 -5.20
C ALA A 41 -24.97 -16.55 -4.63
N GLU A 42 -24.26 -16.62 -3.50
CA GLU A 42 -23.58 -15.50 -2.83
C GLU A 42 -24.53 -14.34 -2.44
N ARG A 43 -25.82 -14.66 -2.25
CA ARG A 43 -26.87 -13.73 -1.82
C ARG A 43 -27.06 -13.68 -0.31
N LEU A 44 -26.47 -14.62 0.42
CA LEU A 44 -26.58 -14.74 1.87
C LEU A 44 -25.25 -15.12 2.49
N VAL A 45 -24.83 -14.37 3.51
CA VAL A 45 -23.79 -14.81 4.44
C VAL A 45 -24.46 -15.67 5.52
N PRO A 46 -24.10 -16.96 5.69
CA PRO A 46 -24.75 -17.84 6.65
C PRO A 46 -24.44 -17.43 8.09
N SER A 47 -25.32 -17.79 9.04
CA SER A 47 -25.02 -17.71 10.47
C SER A 47 -23.87 -18.66 10.83
N VAL A 48 -23.22 -18.45 11.98
CA VAL A 48 -22.14 -19.33 12.47
C VAL A 48 -22.60 -20.79 12.56
N GLU A 49 -23.81 -21.01 13.08
CA GLU A 49 -24.42 -22.34 13.18
C GLU A 49 -24.63 -22.97 11.80
N ALA A 50 -25.18 -22.21 10.84
CA ALA A 50 -25.38 -22.68 9.48
C ALA A 50 -24.03 -22.97 8.77
N ALA A 51 -23.02 -22.14 8.96
CA ALA A 51 -21.68 -22.34 8.40
C ALA A 51 -21.02 -23.61 8.95
N LEU A 52 -21.10 -23.84 10.28
CA LEU A 52 -20.62 -25.06 10.93
C LEU A 52 -21.40 -26.30 10.48
N GLY A 53 -22.71 -26.17 10.28
CA GLY A 53 -23.57 -27.24 9.75
C GLY A 53 -23.17 -27.62 8.32
N ILE A 54 -22.99 -26.64 7.44
CA ILE A 54 -22.53 -26.85 6.06
C ILE A 54 -21.13 -27.47 6.03
N ALA A 55 -20.18 -26.97 6.84
CA ALA A 55 -18.81 -27.49 6.89
C ALA A 55 -18.76 -28.95 7.35
N ARG A 56 -19.47 -29.28 8.45
CA ARG A 56 -19.61 -30.67 8.91
C ARG A 56 -20.22 -31.56 7.86
N ALA A 57 -21.32 -31.11 7.23
CA ALA A 57 -21.98 -31.88 6.18
C ALA A 57 -21.01 -32.17 5.03
N LEU A 58 -20.28 -31.17 4.55
CA LEU A 58 -19.33 -31.28 3.43
C LEU A 58 -17.97 -31.90 3.79
N GLN A 59 -17.82 -32.38 5.03
CA GLN A 59 -16.61 -33.02 5.55
C GLN A 59 -15.36 -32.16 5.33
N THR A 60 -15.47 -30.89 5.69
CA THR A 60 -14.39 -29.90 5.56
C THR A 60 -14.52 -28.86 6.67
N THR A 61 -13.68 -27.84 6.68
CA THR A 61 -13.71 -26.78 7.69
C THR A 61 -14.48 -25.55 7.21
N VAL A 62 -14.91 -24.72 8.15
CA VAL A 62 -15.58 -23.44 7.82
C VAL A 62 -14.63 -22.55 7.03
N GLU A 63 -13.34 -22.56 7.38
CA GLU A 63 -12.29 -21.81 6.71
C GLU A 63 -12.14 -22.28 5.26
N ALA A 64 -12.11 -23.58 4.99
CA ALA A 64 -12.00 -24.09 3.63
C ALA A 64 -13.15 -23.61 2.72
N LEU A 65 -14.36 -23.50 3.25
CA LEU A 65 -15.55 -23.10 2.48
C LEU A 65 -15.78 -21.58 2.42
N PHE A 66 -15.47 -20.88 3.50
CA PHE A 66 -15.90 -19.49 3.71
C PHE A 66 -14.75 -18.51 3.98
N SER A 67 -13.49 -18.96 4.08
CA SER A 67 -12.33 -18.06 4.18
C SER A 67 -12.23 -17.21 2.91
N PRO A 68 -11.82 -15.93 2.98
CA PRO A 68 -11.58 -15.11 1.78
C PRO A 68 -10.53 -15.71 0.83
N VAL A 69 -9.75 -16.69 1.29
CA VAL A 69 -8.75 -17.43 0.53
C VAL A 69 -9.13 -18.90 0.48
N ASP A 70 -9.00 -19.55 -0.68
CA ASP A 70 -9.07 -21.01 -0.78
C ASP A 70 -7.74 -21.62 -0.28
N PRO A 71 -7.70 -22.28 0.89
CA PRO A 71 -6.47 -22.82 1.45
C PRO A 71 -5.83 -23.89 0.56
N ALA A 72 -6.60 -24.53 -0.32
CA ALA A 72 -6.12 -25.57 -1.23
C ALA A 72 -5.40 -25.00 -2.46
N THR A 73 -5.60 -23.72 -2.79
CA THR A 73 -4.98 -23.07 -3.96
C THR A 73 -4.10 -21.88 -3.60
N SER A 74 -4.08 -21.47 -2.33
CA SER A 74 -3.26 -20.36 -1.87
C SER A 74 -1.80 -20.74 -1.73
N THR A 75 -0.95 -19.99 -2.42
CA THR A 75 0.48 -20.04 -2.19
C THR A 75 0.88 -18.97 -1.19
N GLU A 76 1.54 -19.40 -0.12
CA GLU A 76 2.19 -18.47 0.79
C GLU A 76 3.53 -18.05 0.20
N VAL A 77 3.75 -16.74 0.11
CA VAL A 77 4.95 -16.17 -0.51
C VAL A 77 5.49 -15.02 0.33
N TRP A 78 6.81 -14.89 0.38
CA TRP A 78 7.45 -13.70 0.92
C TRP A 78 7.42 -12.59 -0.12
N ALA A 79 7.02 -11.38 0.29
CA ALA A 79 7.11 -10.21 -0.59
C ALA A 79 8.57 -9.88 -0.95
N TRP A 80 9.50 -10.17 -0.03
CA TRP A 80 10.94 -10.16 -0.22
C TRP A 80 11.60 -11.04 0.85
N PRO A 81 12.83 -11.54 0.62
CA PRO A 81 13.52 -12.38 1.58
C PRO A 81 13.61 -11.73 2.96
N PRO A 82 13.25 -12.44 4.05
CA PRO A 82 13.44 -11.93 5.40
C PRO A 82 14.92 -11.98 5.79
N ALA A 83 15.32 -11.21 6.81
CA ALA A 83 16.68 -11.24 7.34
C ALA A 83 17.03 -12.60 7.99
N ALA A 84 16.02 -13.27 8.56
CA ALA A 84 16.10 -14.62 9.09
C ALA A 84 14.82 -15.40 8.75
N SER A 85 14.92 -16.72 8.61
CA SER A 85 13.78 -17.59 8.27
C SER A 85 12.62 -17.53 9.28
N THR A 86 12.90 -17.18 10.53
CA THR A 86 11.94 -17.04 11.63
C THR A 86 11.48 -15.59 11.87
N SER A 87 11.77 -14.67 10.94
CA SER A 87 11.40 -13.26 11.14
C SER A 87 9.87 -13.13 11.27
N PRO A 88 9.37 -12.41 12.29
CA PRO A 88 7.95 -12.09 12.38
C PRO A 88 7.50 -11.38 11.11
N ALA A 89 6.26 -11.61 10.70
CA ALA A 89 5.73 -11.06 9.46
C ALA A 89 4.26 -10.71 9.59
N TRP A 90 3.89 -9.55 9.05
CA TRP A 90 2.50 -9.28 8.77
C TRP A 90 2.08 -10.02 7.50
N THR A 91 0.80 -10.37 7.41
CA THR A 91 0.25 -11.06 6.25
C THR A 91 -0.86 -10.23 5.60
N ALA A 92 -0.97 -10.32 4.29
CA ALA A 92 -2.13 -9.85 3.56
C ALA A 92 -2.49 -10.83 2.45
N THR A 93 -3.78 -10.97 2.19
CA THR A 93 -4.27 -11.73 1.04
C THR A 93 -4.27 -10.83 -0.19
N VAL A 94 -3.43 -11.10 -1.18
CA VAL A 94 -3.38 -10.36 -2.46
C VAL A 94 -3.76 -11.32 -3.59
N GLY A 95 -4.92 -11.13 -4.19
CA GLY A 95 -5.47 -12.11 -5.14
C GLY A 95 -5.66 -13.47 -4.48
N ASN A 96 -5.03 -14.51 -5.01
CA ASN A 96 -5.05 -15.87 -4.44
C ASN A 96 -3.83 -16.20 -3.56
N ARG A 97 -3.01 -15.21 -3.20
CA ARG A 97 -1.77 -15.42 -2.44
C ARG A 97 -1.89 -14.90 -1.01
N ILE A 98 -1.26 -15.60 -0.08
CA ILE A 98 -0.98 -15.08 1.25
C ILE A 98 0.43 -14.50 1.20
N VAL A 99 0.53 -13.18 1.21
CA VAL A 99 1.81 -12.48 1.12
C VAL A 99 2.31 -12.15 2.51
N ARG A 100 3.52 -12.59 2.83
CA ARG A 100 4.23 -12.29 4.09
C ARG A 100 5.15 -11.09 3.90
N TYR A 101 5.04 -10.12 4.80
CA TYR A 101 5.86 -8.91 4.83
C TYR A 101 6.75 -8.93 6.09
N PRO A 102 8.09 -9.06 5.94
CA PRO A 102 9.02 -9.09 7.07
C PRO A 102 8.85 -7.87 7.97
N ALA A 103 8.73 -8.11 9.28
CA ALA A 103 8.34 -7.06 10.21
C ALA A 103 9.40 -5.97 10.40
N SER A 104 10.66 -6.34 10.22
CA SER A 104 11.82 -5.43 10.25
C SER A 104 11.80 -4.34 9.17
N SER A 105 10.91 -4.46 8.17
CA SER A 105 10.88 -3.60 6.99
C SER A 105 9.79 -2.52 7.03
N ILE A 106 8.95 -2.48 8.08
CA ILE A 106 7.85 -1.51 8.20
C ILE A 106 8.22 -0.47 9.25
N PRO A 107 8.00 0.83 9.00
CA PRO A 107 8.37 1.87 9.94
C PRO A 107 7.52 1.78 11.19
N MET A 108 8.13 2.09 12.33
CA MET A 108 7.44 2.22 13.62
C MET A 108 6.41 3.37 13.67
N TRP A 109 6.21 4.11 12.58
CA TRP A 109 5.34 5.29 12.52
C TRP A 109 3.86 4.92 12.35
N THR A 110 3.56 3.71 11.89
CA THR A 110 2.20 3.18 11.93
C THR A 110 2.08 2.33 13.19
N PRO A 111 1.25 2.70 14.18
CA PRO A 111 1.08 1.91 15.40
C PRO A 111 0.30 0.64 15.05
N LEU A 112 1.03 -0.37 14.58
CA LEU A 112 0.50 -1.70 14.32
C LEU A 112 0.82 -2.60 15.51
N PRO A 113 -0.12 -3.46 15.93
CA PRO A 113 0.21 -4.51 16.88
C PRO A 113 1.31 -5.39 16.29
N HIS A 114 2.15 -5.95 17.18
CA HIS A 114 3.18 -6.90 16.78
C HIS A 114 2.53 -8.02 15.94
N PRO A 115 3.15 -8.49 14.85
CA PRO A 115 2.55 -9.50 13.98
C PRO A 115 2.22 -10.82 14.69
N GLU A 116 2.86 -11.09 15.83
CA GLU A 116 2.61 -12.27 16.66
C GLU A 116 1.57 -12.04 17.78
N THR A 117 0.97 -10.84 17.86
CA THR A 117 -0.14 -10.60 18.78
C THR A 117 -1.33 -11.48 18.40
N PRO A 118 -1.99 -12.17 19.35
CA PRO A 118 -3.16 -13.01 19.04
C PRO A 118 -4.23 -12.27 18.23
N GLY A 119 -4.67 -12.88 17.13
CA GLY A 119 -5.66 -12.29 16.21
C GLY A 119 -5.09 -11.28 15.21
N ALA A 120 -3.78 -10.99 15.24
CA ALA A 120 -3.16 -10.09 14.27
C ALA A 120 -3.19 -10.65 12.84
N ASP A 121 -3.33 -11.95 12.64
CA ASP A 121 -3.50 -12.64 11.36
C ASP A 121 -4.94 -12.63 10.85
N GLN A 122 -5.93 -12.42 11.74
CA GLN A 122 -7.36 -12.42 11.43
C GLN A 122 -7.87 -11.08 10.87
N VAL A 123 -7.04 -10.03 10.92
CA VAL A 123 -7.43 -8.71 10.41
C VAL A 123 -7.19 -8.61 8.91
N GLU A 124 -8.26 -8.40 8.15
CA GLU A 124 -8.20 -8.18 6.71
C GLU A 124 -7.32 -6.96 6.39
N THR A 125 -6.35 -7.14 5.48
CA THR A 125 -5.24 -6.20 5.30
C THR A 125 -5.14 -5.70 3.87
N LEU A 126 -5.00 -4.38 3.73
CA LEU A 126 -4.64 -3.66 2.52
C LEU A 126 -3.15 -3.30 2.55
N ALA A 127 -2.35 -3.98 1.75
CA ALA A 127 -0.93 -3.68 1.59
C ALA A 127 -0.67 -2.61 0.53
N VAL A 128 0.02 -1.54 0.92
CA VAL A 128 0.39 -0.39 0.07
C VAL A 128 1.90 -0.22 0.12
N ALA A 129 2.58 -0.26 -1.03
CA ALA A 129 4.01 0.01 -1.14
C ALA A 129 4.25 1.43 -1.64
N GLY A 130 4.86 2.30 -0.83
CA GLY A 130 5.14 3.69 -1.20
C GLY A 130 6.00 4.38 -0.16
N CYS A 131 6.46 5.60 -0.44
CA CYS A 131 7.36 6.35 0.43
C CYS A 131 6.74 7.62 1.02
N ASP A 132 5.41 7.75 0.99
CA ASP A 132 4.70 8.86 1.62
C ASP A 132 4.97 8.89 3.15
N PRO A 133 5.61 9.96 3.67
CA PRO A 133 5.85 10.08 5.10
C PRO A 133 4.58 10.23 5.93
N ALA A 134 3.47 10.66 5.34
CA ALA A 134 2.15 10.76 5.96
C ALA A 134 1.32 9.46 5.88
N ALA A 135 1.83 8.38 5.27
CA ALA A 135 1.09 7.13 5.08
C ALA A 135 0.57 6.51 6.40
N GLY A 136 1.27 6.74 7.52
CA GLY A 136 0.81 6.30 8.84
C GLY A 136 -0.48 6.97 9.31
N LEU A 137 -0.71 8.23 8.90
CA LEU A 137 -1.94 8.96 9.20
C LEU A 137 -3.11 8.38 8.41
N LEU A 138 -2.90 8.08 7.12
CA LEU A 138 -3.87 7.35 6.29
C LEU A 138 -4.19 5.97 6.89
N ALA A 139 -3.16 5.23 7.31
CA ALA A 139 -3.33 3.91 7.90
C ALA A 139 -4.14 3.95 9.20
N SER A 140 -3.83 4.89 10.10
CA SER A 140 -4.57 5.11 11.34
C SER A 140 -6.04 5.46 11.08
N ARG A 141 -6.29 6.42 10.17
CA ARG A 141 -7.67 6.80 9.81
C ARG A 141 -8.44 5.67 9.16
N PHE A 142 -7.80 4.92 8.26
CA PHE A 142 -8.38 3.77 7.59
C PHE A 142 -8.81 2.71 8.60
N ALA A 143 -7.94 2.36 9.55
CA ALA A 143 -8.26 1.40 10.60
C ALA A 143 -9.42 1.89 11.48
N ALA A 144 -9.38 3.14 11.93
CA ALA A 144 -10.41 3.71 12.79
C ALA A 144 -11.81 3.76 12.14
N VAL A 145 -11.89 3.93 10.82
CA VAL A 145 -13.17 4.09 10.11
C VAL A 145 -13.72 2.75 9.60
N THR A 146 -12.84 1.81 9.24
CA THR A 146 -13.23 0.61 8.48
C THR A 146 -13.12 -0.69 9.27
N GLY A 147 -12.34 -0.70 10.36
CA GLY A 147 -11.92 -1.91 11.06
C GLY A 147 -10.92 -2.77 10.28
N LEU A 148 -10.49 -2.33 9.09
CA LEU A 148 -9.51 -3.02 8.25
C LEU A 148 -8.12 -2.47 8.51
N ARG A 149 -7.08 -3.28 8.30
CA ARG A 149 -5.69 -2.82 8.45
C ARG A 149 -5.14 -2.30 7.13
N LEU A 150 -4.45 -1.16 7.18
CA LEU A 150 -3.57 -0.71 6.10
C LEU A 150 -2.13 -0.96 6.51
N LEU A 151 -1.40 -1.70 5.67
CA LEU A 151 0.02 -1.94 5.83
C LEU A 151 0.79 -1.04 4.87
N ALA A 152 1.36 0.05 5.38
CA ALA A 152 2.19 0.97 4.61
C ALA A 152 3.65 0.48 4.61
N ILE A 153 4.15 0.13 3.43
CA ILE A 153 5.46 -0.49 3.22
C ILE A 153 6.37 0.51 2.48
N PRO A 154 7.46 1.01 3.10
CA PRO A 154 8.37 1.97 2.51
C PRO A 154 9.04 1.41 1.27
N ARG A 155 8.67 1.93 0.10
CA ARG A 155 9.27 1.59 -1.19
C ARG A 155 9.30 2.79 -2.09
N SER A 156 10.31 2.85 -2.96
CA SER A 156 10.34 3.83 -4.05
C SER A 156 9.16 3.61 -5.00
N SER A 157 8.82 4.63 -5.80
CA SER A 157 7.77 4.49 -6.83
C SER A 157 8.00 3.28 -7.73
N ARG A 158 9.23 3.07 -8.19
CA ARG A 158 9.59 1.93 -9.05
C ARG A 158 9.47 0.59 -8.33
N GLN A 159 10.01 0.47 -7.12
CA GLN A 159 9.91 -0.76 -6.34
C GLN A 159 8.45 -1.08 -5.97
N GLY A 160 7.63 -0.05 -5.69
CA GLY A 160 6.21 -0.21 -5.46
C GLY A 160 5.50 -0.79 -6.69
N LEU A 161 5.78 -0.26 -7.88
CA LEU A 161 5.23 -0.79 -9.14
C LEU A 161 5.68 -2.23 -9.42
N GLU A 162 6.93 -2.58 -9.14
CA GLU A 162 7.44 -3.95 -9.30
C GLU A 162 6.68 -4.92 -8.38
N LEU A 163 6.51 -4.57 -7.10
CA LEU A 163 5.71 -5.37 -6.16
C LEU A 163 4.24 -5.47 -6.58
N LEU A 164 3.68 -4.41 -7.16
CA LEU A 164 2.31 -4.38 -7.65
C LEU A 164 2.13 -5.30 -8.87
N ARG A 165 3.05 -5.21 -9.84
CA ARG A 165 3.12 -6.08 -11.02
C ARG A 165 3.18 -7.54 -10.63
N ASP A 166 3.99 -7.86 -9.60
CA ASP A 166 4.22 -9.23 -9.15
C ASP A 166 3.07 -9.76 -8.27
N GLY A 167 2.05 -8.93 -7.99
CA GLY A 167 0.89 -9.30 -7.18
C GLY A 167 1.24 -9.47 -5.70
N LEU A 168 2.23 -8.73 -5.21
CA LEU A 168 2.72 -8.79 -3.83
C LEU A 168 2.18 -7.65 -2.96
N VAL A 169 1.53 -6.64 -3.55
CA VAL A 169 0.80 -5.57 -2.84
C VAL A 169 -0.48 -5.23 -3.61
N HIS A 170 -1.40 -4.51 -2.96
CA HIS A 170 -2.63 -4.07 -3.60
C HIS A 170 -2.45 -2.75 -4.33
N MET A 171 -1.59 -1.88 -3.82
CA MET A 171 -1.35 -0.55 -4.36
C MET A 171 0.12 -0.15 -4.27
N ALA A 172 0.54 0.69 -5.21
CA ALA A 172 1.87 1.32 -5.25
C ALA A 172 1.74 2.84 -5.21
N GLY A 173 2.50 3.52 -4.37
CA GLY A 173 2.57 4.99 -4.34
C GLY A 173 3.58 5.53 -5.34
N LEU A 174 3.15 6.50 -6.16
CA LEU A 174 3.93 7.10 -7.25
C LEU A 174 4.02 8.62 -7.07
N HIS A 175 5.21 9.19 -7.24
CA HIS A 175 5.44 10.64 -7.23
C HIS A 175 6.52 11.05 -8.25
N LEU A 176 6.35 10.59 -9.49
CA LEU A 176 7.25 10.89 -10.61
C LEU A 176 6.72 12.06 -11.46
N ALA A 177 5.41 12.31 -11.42
CA ALA A 177 4.78 13.40 -12.13
C ALA A 177 5.10 14.75 -11.50
N THR A 178 5.55 15.68 -12.35
CA THR A 178 5.86 17.08 -12.00
C THR A 178 5.16 18.03 -12.95
N ALA A 179 5.25 19.34 -12.72
CA ALA A 179 4.70 20.35 -13.64
C ALA A 179 5.22 20.20 -15.08
N ASP A 180 6.51 19.88 -15.26
CA ASP A 180 7.12 19.71 -16.59
C ASP A 180 6.86 18.33 -17.21
N ALA A 181 6.46 17.35 -16.39
CA ALA A 181 6.19 15.98 -16.81
C ALA A 181 4.94 15.43 -16.10
N PRO A 182 3.74 15.98 -16.37
CA PRO A 182 2.53 15.67 -15.61
C PRO A 182 2.06 14.22 -15.80
N GLU A 183 2.46 13.58 -16.89
CA GLU A 183 2.09 12.20 -17.21
C GLU A 183 3.07 11.15 -16.67
N ALA A 184 4.15 11.53 -15.97
CA ALA A 184 5.22 10.58 -15.64
C ALA A 184 4.75 9.43 -14.70
N ASN A 185 3.78 9.67 -13.81
CA ASN A 185 3.14 8.60 -13.03
C ASN A 185 2.43 7.59 -13.94
N ILE A 186 1.64 8.09 -14.89
CA ILE A 186 0.90 7.28 -15.87
C ILE A 186 1.90 6.47 -16.70
N GLN A 187 2.93 7.12 -17.26
CA GLN A 187 3.94 6.47 -18.10
C GLN A 187 4.69 5.37 -17.35
N ALA A 188 5.12 5.62 -16.11
CA ALA A 188 5.80 4.61 -15.30
C ALA A 188 4.91 3.41 -14.99
N ALA A 189 3.64 3.66 -14.66
CA ALA A 189 2.66 2.60 -14.43
C ALA A 189 2.37 1.81 -15.71
N THR A 190 2.15 2.46 -16.85
CA THR A 190 1.93 1.81 -18.17
C THR A 190 3.13 0.98 -18.62
N GLN A 191 4.36 1.44 -18.38
CA GLN A 191 5.57 0.69 -18.73
C GLN A 191 5.76 -0.56 -17.86
N THR A 192 5.28 -0.53 -16.62
CA THR A 192 5.50 -1.60 -15.64
C THR A 192 4.35 -2.60 -15.58
N LEU A 193 3.12 -2.09 -15.58
CA LEU A 193 1.88 -2.86 -15.50
C LEU A 193 1.41 -3.19 -16.91
N ARG A 194 1.28 -4.48 -17.22
CA ARG A 194 0.81 -4.97 -18.53
C ARG A 194 -0.70 -5.18 -18.56
N GLU A 195 -1.43 -4.34 -17.84
CA GLU A 195 -2.88 -4.44 -17.66
C GLU A 195 -3.48 -3.08 -17.27
N PRO A 196 -4.81 -2.89 -17.40
CA PRO A 196 -5.46 -1.67 -17.01
C PRO A 196 -5.30 -1.37 -15.51
N PHE A 197 -5.09 -0.10 -15.18
CA PHE A 197 -4.86 0.39 -13.83
C PHE A 197 -5.57 1.73 -13.58
N ARG A 198 -5.62 2.11 -12.30
CA ARG A 198 -6.19 3.38 -11.83
C ARG A 198 -5.19 4.09 -10.93
N LEU A 199 -5.23 5.41 -10.96
CA LEU A 199 -4.45 6.30 -10.10
C LEU A 199 -5.41 7.09 -9.21
N LEU A 200 -5.27 6.94 -7.90
CA LEU A 200 -6.00 7.72 -6.90
C LEU A 200 -5.08 8.82 -6.36
N ARG A 201 -5.40 10.09 -6.64
CA ARG A 201 -4.63 11.22 -6.12
C ARG A 201 -4.76 11.30 -4.60
N ILE A 202 -3.63 11.32 -3.90
CA ILE A 202 -3.59 11.55 -2.45
C ILE A 202 -3.34 13.02 -2.16
N ALA A 203 -2.33 13.61 -2.79
CA ALA A 203 -1.99 15.03 -2.68
C ALA A 203 -1.05 15.42 -3.83
N THR A 204 -0.88 16.71 -4.05
CA THR A 204 0.36 17.22 -4.63
C THR A 204 1.26 17.64 -3.48
N TRP A 205 2.55 17.33 -3.52
CA TRP A 205 3.46 17.74 -2.45
C TRP A 205 4.68 18.53 -2.95
N GLN A 206 5.32 19.25 -2.04
CA GLN A 206 6.54 20.00 -2.29
C GLN A 206 7.77 19.11 -2.02
N ASP A 207 8.56 18.86 -3.06
CA ASP A 207 9.88 18.23 -3.00
C ASP A 207 10.98 19.29 -3.13
N GLY A 208 12.10 19.08 -2.44
CA GLY A 208 13.15 20.08 -2.37
C GLY A 208 14.43 19.60 -1.70
N VAL A 209 15.41 20.50 -1.66
CA VAL A 209 16.68 20.25 -0.99
C VAL A 209 16.53 20.55 0.50
N VAL A 210 16.71 19.53 1.32
CA VAL A 210 16.87 19.65 2.77
C VAL A 210 18.32 19.90 3.08
N VAL A 211 18.59 20.86 3.96
CA VAL A 211 19.96 21.19 4.38
C VAL A 211 20.08 21.29 5.90
N SER A 212 21.29 21.01 6.40
CA SER A 212 21.60 21.26 7.80
C SER A 212 21.50 22.75 8.13
N PRO A 213 20.80 23.16 9.20
CA PRO A 213 20.76 24.57 9.63
C PRO A 213 22.16 25.15 9.90
N THR A 214 23.13 24.30 10.28
CA THR A 214 24.51 24.72 10.54
C THR A 214 25.31 24.98 9.26
N ALA A 215 24.90 24.43 8.12
CA ALA A 215 25.58 24.62 6.83
C ALA A 215 25.33 26.02 6.24
N LYS A 216 24.32 26.75 6.73
CA LYS A 216 23.95 28.11 6.29
C LYS A 216 23.74 28.22 4.77
N LEU A 217 23.27 27.15 4.15
CA LEU A 217 22.96 27.10 2.72
C LEU A 217 21.57 27.72 2.49
N ARG A 218 21.49 28.73 1.62
CA ARG A 218 20.25 29.50 1.38
C ARG A 218 19.65 29.34 -0.02
N SER A 219 20.25 28.49 -0.84
CA SER A 219 19.89 28.32 -2.26
C SER A 219 20.37 26.97 -2.76
N VAL A 220 19.66 26.39 -3.73
CA VAL A 220 19.99 25.09 -4.32
C VAL A 220 21.37 25.13 -4.99
N GLU A 221 21.70 26.25 -5.63
CA GLU A 221 22.98 26.50 -6.32
C GLU A 221 24.16 26.44 -5.34
N ALA A 222 23.98 26.99 -4.14
CA ALA A 222 24.98 26.91 -3.07
C ALA A 222 25.11 25.49 -2.52
N ALA A 223 24.00 24.76 -2.42
CA ALA A 223 24.00 23.39 -1.92
C ALA A 223 24.74 22.43 -2.85
N VAL A 224 24.74 22.64 -4.16
CA VAL A 224 25.47 21.79 -5.13
C VAL A 224 26.97 22.11 -5.23
N ALA A 225 27.50 23.02 -4.41
CA ALA A 225 28.91 23.34 -4.42
C ALA A 225 29.79 22.11 -4.06
N PRO A 226 31.02 21.97 -4.62
CA PRO A 226 31.82 20.75 -4.49
C PRO A 226 32.18 20.31 -3.06
N LYS A 227 32.06 21.20 -2.07
CA LYS A 227 32.43 20.92 -0.67
C LYS A 227 31.27 20.38 0.17
N VAL A 228 30.04 20.48 -0.30
CA VAL A 228 28.85 20.05 0.45
C VAL A 228 28.73 18.53 0.40
N LYS A 229 28.57 17.90 1.55
CA LYS A 229 28.37 16.44 1.62
C LYS A 229 26.91 16.11 1.36
N TRP A 230 26.63 15.36 0.31
CA TRP A 230 25.26 14.96 -0.03
C TRP A 230 24.93 13.52 0.39
N VAL A 231 23.65 13.30 0.68
CA VAL A 231 23.01 11.99 0.68
C VAL A 231 21.94 11.95 -0.42
N GLY A 232 21.99 10.93 -1.26
CA GLY A 232 21.00 10.69 -2.31
C GLY A 232 19.92 9.68 -1.90
N ARG A 233 19.03 9.37 -2.84
CA ARG A 233 18.07 8.26 -2.78
C ARG A 233 18.37 7.25 -3.89
N GLU A 234 17.81 6.06 -3.75
CA GLU A 234 17.92 4.97 -4.72
C GLU A 234 17.42 5.37 -6.11
N THR A 235 18.05 4.83 -7.16
CA THR A 235 17.63 4.99 -8.55
C THR A 235 16.18 4.56 -8.73
N GLY A 236 15.39 5.39 -9.40
CA GLY A 236 13.96 5.14 -9.63
C GLY A 236 13.01 5.73 -8.57
N SER A 237 13.52 6.42 -7.54
CA SER A 237 12.71 7.26 -6.66
C SER A 237 12.50 8.67 -7.26
N GLY A 238 11.39 9.36 -6.90
CA GLY A 238 11.16 10.75 -7.34
C GLY A 238 12.24 11.70 -6.84
N ALA A 239 12.64 11.55 -5.56
CA ALA A 239 13.75 12.30 -4.98
C ALA A 239 15.08 12.12 -5.73
N ARG A 240 15.33 10.94 -6.33
CA ARG A 240 16.51 10.75 -7.19
C ARG A 240 16.37 11.46 -8.53
N GLN A 241 15.19 11.51 -9.13
CA GLN A 241 14.95 12.28 -10.37
C GLN A 241 15.10 13.79 -10.14
N CYS A 242 14.64 14.28 -8.99
CA CYS A 242 14.84 15.66 -8.54
C CYS A 242 16.35 15.95 -8.35
N LEU A 243 17.06 15.07 -7.62
CA LEU A 243 18.52 15.16 -7.44
C LEU A 243 19.28 15.20 -8.76
N ASP A 244 18.98 14.29 -9.68
CA ASP A 244 19.68 14.21 -10.97
C ASP A 244 19.48 15.49 -11.82
N ARG A 245 18.29 16.11 -11.73
CA ARG A 245 18.03 17.43 -12.35
C ARG A 245 18.82 18.55 -11.71
N ILE A 246 18.88 18.60 -10.38
CA ILE A 246 19.65 19.60 -9.63
C ILE A 246 21.15 19.48 -9.93
N PHE A 247 21.64 18.25 -10.10
CA PHE A 247 23.07 17.99 -10.31
C PHE A 247 23.51 18.20 -11.76
N ASP A 248 22.60 18.19 -12.73
CA ASP A 248 22.83 18.48 -14.14
C ASP A 248 24.11 17.82 -14.71
N GLY A 249 24.11 16.48 -14.72
CA GLY A 249 25.25 15.69 -15.24
C GLY A 249 26.43 15.51 -14.28
N ARG A 250 26.41 16.13 -13.10
CA ARG A 250 27.42 15.87 -12.04
C ARG A 250 27.26 14.45 -11.47
N PRO A 251 28.35 13.85 -10.96
CA PRO A 251 28.28 12.56 -10.30
C PRO A 251 27.33 12.57 -9.10
N ALA A 252 26.43 11.58 -9.05
CA ALA A 252 25.51 11.43 -7.93
C ALA A 252 26.27 11.14 -6.61
N PRO A 253 25.69 11.53 -5.45
CA PRO A 253 26.27 11.24 -4.15
C PRO A 253 26.45 9.74 -3.93
N ARG A 254 27.59 9.34 -3.34
CA ARG A 254 27.88 7.92 -3.05
C ARG A 254 27.00 7.34 -1.95
N ARG A 255 26.55 8.17 -1.00
CA ARG A 255 25.71 7.73 0.11
C ARG A 255 24.25 7.81 -0.31
N THR A 256 23.50 6.75 -0.05
CA THR A 256 22.06 6.68 -0.33
C THR A 256 21.27 6.35 0.93
N ALA A 257 20.16 7.06 1.13
CA ALA A 257 19.16 6.74 2.14
C ALA A 257 18.05 5.84 1.55
N ARG A 258 17.29 5.17 2.43
CA ARG A 258 16.20 4.24 2.03
C ARG A 258 14.86 4.92 1.80
N ASP A 259 14.60 6.03 2.47
CA ASP A 259 13.36 6.80 2.42
C ASP A 259 13.63 8.28 2.72
N HIS A 260 12.58 9.12 2.69
CA HIS A 260 12.71 10.56 2.92
C HIS A 260 13.23 10.87 4.33
N ARG A 261 12.78 10.13 5.34
CA ARG A 261 13.22 10.32 6.73
C ARG A 261 14.66 9.85 6.93
N GLY A 262 15.11 8.84 6.19
CA GLY A 262 16.51 8.43 6.16
C GLY A 262 17.46 9.50 5.61
N VAL A 263 17.00 10.34 4.69
CA VAL A 263 17.75 11.54 4.23
C VAL A 263 17.89 12.53 5.39
N ALA A 264 16.78 12.87 6.05
CA ALA A 264 16.80 13.80 7.17
C ALA A 264 17.65 13.28 8.34
N GLU A 265 17.58 11.99 8.66
CA GLU A 265 18.38 11.36 9.70
C GLU A 265 19.89 11.42 9.38
N ALA A 266 20.27 11.14 8.13
CA ALA A 266 21.66 11.27 7.71
C ALA A 266 22.18 12.71 7.84
N ILE A 267 21.35 13.72 7.59
CA ILE A 267 21.72 15.13 7.77
C ILE A 267 21.80 15.48 9.26
N ARG A 268 20.78 15.14 10.05
CA ARG A 268 20.74 15.41 11.51
C ARG A 268 21.91 14.78 12.26
N SER A 269 22.29 13.57 11.87
CA SER A 269 23.42 12.85 12.45
C SER A 269 24.79 13.31 11.91
N GLY A 270 24.84 14.32 11.03
CA GLY A 270 26.07 14.91 10.50
C GLY A 270 26.79 14.07 9.45
N TRP A 271 26.15 13.02 8.92
CA TRP A 271 26.72 12.19 7.85
C TRP A 271 26.67 12.90 6.49
N ALA A 272 25.70 13.78 6.32
CA ALA A 272 25.52 14.66 5.16
C ALA A 272 25.12 16.07 5.61
N GLU A 273 25.19 17.03 4.70
CA GLU A 273 24.79 18.42 4.88
C GLU A 273 23.59 18.78 4.00
N ALA A 274 23.35 18.01 2.92
CA ALA A 274 22.25 18.21 2.00
C ALA A 274 21.70 16.88 1.45
N GLY A 275 20.43 16.88 1.05
CA GLY A 275 19.76 15.77 0.37
C GLY A 275 18.43 16.24 -0.22
N VAL A 276 17.71 15.35 -0.92
CA VAL A 276 16.38 15.64 -1.45
C VAL A 276 15.32 14.91 -0.64
N CYS A 277 14.31 15.64 -0.15
CA CYS A 277 13.12 15.05 0.45
C CYS A 277 11.90 15.99 0.36
N VAL A 278 10.74 15.49 0.78
CA VAL A 278 9.51 16.28 0.86
C VAL A 278 9.52 17.21 2.08
N GLU A 279 8.90 18.38 1.94
CA GLU A 279 8.91 19.46 2.95
C GLU A 279 8.48 18.98 4.35
N LEU A 280 7.43 18.15 4.44
CA LEU A 280 6.98 17.56 5.72
C LEU A 280 8.12 16.95 6.53
N VAL A 281 9.01 16.21 5.87
CA VAL A 281 10.12 15.54 6.56
C VAL A 281 11.18 16.54 7.02
N SER A 282 11.40 17.63 6.27
CA SER A 282 12.25 18.73 6.71
C SER A 282 11.70 19.36 8.00
N ALA A 283 10.41 19.68 8.00
CA ALA A 283 9.73 20.30 9.12
C ALA A 283 9.74 19.41 10.37
N GLU A 284 9.43 18.12 10.23
CA GLU A 284 9.52 17.13 11.31
C GLU A 284 10.94 17.01 11.89
N ALA A 285 11.95 17.15 11.04
CA ALA A 285 13.35 17.01 11.42
C ALA A 285 13.96 18.30 11.98
N GLY A 286 13.30 19.46 11.84
CA GLY A 286 13.86 20.77 12.16
C GLY A 286 15.03 21.16 11.25
N LEU A 287 14.97 20.74 9.98
CA LEU A 287 15.96 21.07 8.95
C LEU A 287 15.47 22.24 8.08
N ASP A 288 16.42 22.96 7.49
CA ASP A 288 16.12 24.02 6.52
C ASP A 288 15.70 23.38 5.19
N PHE A 289 14.70 23.99 4.54
CA PHE A 289 14.12 23.48 3.29
C PHE A 289 14.25 24.49 2.15
N LEU A 290 14.75 24.03 1.01
CA LEU A 290 14.87 24.80 -0.22
C LEU A 290 13.95 24.17 -1.28
N PRO A 291 12.78 24.76 -1.58
CA PRO A 291 11.81 24.16 -2.50
C PRO A 291 12.38 24.07 -3.92
N VAL A 292 12.09 22.97 -4.62
CA VAL A 292 12.55 22.73 -5.99
C VAL A 292 11.37 22.51 -6.94
N GLN A 293 10.47 21.60 -6.59
CA GLN A 293 9.38 21.21 -7.48
C GLN A 293 8.17 20.68 -6.71
N GLN A 294 7.03 20.67 -7.36
CA GLN A 294 5.85 19.95 -6.87
C GLN A 294 5.69 18.63 -7.61
N GLU A 295 5.26 17.60 -6.87
CA GLU A 295 5.02 16.26 -7.39
C GLU A 295 3.61 15.80 -7.06
N ALA A 296 2.91 15.23 -8.03
CA ALA A 296 1.63 14.58 -7.78
C ALA A 296 1.88 13.20 -7.16
N TYR A 297 1.39 12.99 -5.94
CA TYR A 297 1.43 11.69 -5.26
C TYR A 297 0.13 10.91 -5.47
N ASP A 298 0.23 9.82 -6.24
CA ASP A 298 -0.89 8.95 -6.59
C ASP A 298 -0.69 7.54 -5.99
N LEU A 299 -1.78 6.91 -5.54
CA LEU A 299 -1.81 5.47 -5.32
C LEU A 299 -2.31 4.75 -6.57
N CYS A 300 -1.44 3.97 -7.19
CA CYS A 300 -1.71 3.14 -8.34
C CYS A 300 -2.22 1.75 -7.92
N TYR A 301 -3.25 1.25 -8.59
CA TYR A 301 -3.77 -0.10 -8.40
C TYR A 301 -4.38 -0.67 -9.69
N PRO A 302 -4.31 -1.99 -9.94
CA PRO A 302 -4.93 -2.61 -11.10
C PRO A 302 -6.45 -2.43 -11.13
N ALA A 303 -7.02 -2.18 -12.31
CA ALA A 303 -8.45 -1.94 -12.47
C ALA A 303 -9.30 -3.13 -12.02
N ARG A 304 -8.78 -4.37 -12.13
CA ARG A 304 -9.43 -5.59 -11.62
C ARG A 304 -9.68 -5.57 -10.10
N LEU A 305 -8.95 -4.75 -9.35
CA LEU A 305 -9.14 -4.57 -7.90
C LEU A 305 -10.12 -3.44 -7.55
N ALA A 306 -10.73 -2.78 -8.53
CA ALA A 306 -11.67 -1.67 -8.28
C ALA A 306 -12.88 -2.09 -7.42
N ASP A 307 -13.27 -3.36 -7.49
CA ASP A 307 -14.36 -3.91 -6.68
C ASP A 307 -13.94 -4.48 -5.33
N ASP A 308 -12.63 -4.56 -5.05
CA ASP A 308 -12.11 -5.00 -3.77
C ASP A 308 -12.61 -4.09 -2.64
N ARG A 309 -13.17 -4.70 -1.60
CA ARG A 309 -13.75 -3.99 -0.45
C ARG A 309 -12.73 -3.05 0.20
N ARG A 310 -11.46 -3.48 0.30
CA ARG A 310 -10.39 -2.71 0.92
C ARG A 310 -10.04 -1.47 0.12
N ILE A 311 -10.00 -1.61 -1.22
CA ILE A 311 -9.76 -0.49 -2.14
C ILE A 311 -10.91 0.51 -2.09
N LYS A 312 -12.16 0.03 -2.15
CA LYS A 312 -13.36 0.90 -2.02
C LYS A 312 -13.36 1.66 -0.70
N ALA A 313 -13.01 0.97 0.40
CA ALA A 313 -12.90 1.59 1.71
C ALA A 313 -11.81 2.66 1.74
N LEU A 314 -10.64 2.40 1.13
CA LEU A 314 -9.56 3.38 1.06
C LEU A 314 -9.97 4.62 0.27
N VAL A 315 -10.55 4.44 -0.93
CA VAL A 315 -11.05 5.54 -1.77
C VAL A 315 -12.07 6.38 -0.99
N SER A 316 -12.96 5.73 -0.23
CA SER A 316 -13.92 6.44 0.63
C SER A 316 -13.24 7.24 1.74
N VAL A 317 -12.20 6.70 2.38
CA VAL A 317 -11.43 7.40 3.43
C VAL A 317 -10.69 8.59 2.82
N VAL A 318 -10.00 8.41 1.69
CA VAL A 318 -9.25 9.48 1.00
C VAL A 318 -10.18 10.62 0.57
N ARG A 319 -11.40 10.30 0.10
CA ARG A 319 -12.41 11.30 -0.27
C ARG A 319 -13.13 11.96 0.90
N SER A 320 -12.87 11.50 2.14
CA SER A 320 -13.55 12.04 3.31
C SER A 320 -13.03 13.45 3.65
N PRO A 321 -13.92 14.39 4.05
CA PRO A 321 -13.48 15.70 4.52
C PRO A 321 -12.53 15.63 5.74
N ALA A 322 -12.68 14.59 6.56
CA ALA A 322 -11.83 14.40 7.74
C ALA A 322 -10.38 14.06 7.38
N TYR A 323 -10.17 13.27 6.32
CA TYR A 323 -8.81 12.97 5.85
C TYR A 323 -8.18 14.15 5.12
N ARG A 324 -8.94 14.85 4.25
CA ARG A 324 -8.45 16.07 3.58
C ARG A 324 -7.98 17.12 4.57
N ARG A 325 -8.80 17.45 5.58
CA ARG A 325 -8.42 18.40 6.65
C ARG A 325 -7.17 17.99 7.43
N LEU A 326 -6.91 16.69 7.54
CA LEU A 326 -5.71 16.19 8.20
C LEU A 326 -4.47 16.44 7.34
N LEU A 327 -4.57 16.17 6.02
CA LEU A 327 -3.48 16.42 5.09
C LEU A 327 -3.21 17.92 4.90
N ASP A 328 -4.24 18.78 4.89
CA ASP A 328 -4.12 20.25 4.77
C ASP A 328 -3.27 20.90 5.86
N GLN A 329 -3.05 20.21 6.99
CA GLN A 329 -2.23 20.69 8.09
C GLN A 329 -0.74 20.33 7.92
N LEU A 330 -0.40 19.54 6.90
CA LEU A 330 0.97 19.04 6.70
C LEU A 330 1.76 20.00 5.80
N PRO A 331 2.97 20.42 6.21
CA PRO A 331 3.83 21.26 5.39
C PRO A 331 4.09 20.67 4.01
N GLY A 332 3.90 21.49 2.98
CA GLY A 332 4.11 21.13 1.59
C GLY A 332 3.08 20.18 0.99
N TYR A 333 1.94 19.91 1.63
CA TYR A 333 0.85 19.11 1.03
C TYR A 333 -0.26 20.04 0.51
N ASP A 334 -0.68 19.82 -0.73
CA ASP A 334 -1.85 20.42 -1.35
C ASP A 334 -2.90 19.31 -1.62
N THR A 335 -4.10 19.50 -1.07
CA THR A 335 -5.20 18.53 -1.15
C THR A 335 -6.29 18.88 -2.16
N SER A 336 -6.09 19.92 -2.98
CA SER A 336 -7.07 20.43 -3.95
C SER A 336 -7.63 19.33 -4.88
N GLU A 337 -6.80 18.38 -5.28
CA GLU A 337 -7.17 17.24 -6.12
C GLU A 337 -7.34 15.91 -5.35
N THR A 338 -7.24 15.91 -4.02
CA THR A 338 -7.29 14.68 -3.21
C THR A 338 -8.58 13.87 -3.44
N GLY A 339 -8.38 12.61 -3.80
CA GLY A 339 -9.44 11.65 -4.08
C GLY A 339 -9.94 11.67 -5.53
N SER A 340 -9.35 12.50 -6.40
CA SER A 340 -9.55 12.38 -7.84
C SER A 340 -9.04 11.01 -8.32
N LEU A 341 -9.70 10.46 -9.33
CA LEU A 341 -9.42 9.13 -9.85
C LEU A 341 -9.22 9.22 -11.36
N TRP A 342 -8.06 8.75 -11.81
CA TRP A 342 -7.75 8.56 -13.22
C TRP A 342 -7.73 7.07 -13.55
N GLU A 343 -8.07 6.70 -14.78
CA GLU A 343 -8.12 5.32 -15.25
C GLU A 343 -7.45 5.19 -16.62
N SER A 344 -6.63 4.16 -16.78
CA SER A 344 -5.97 3.85 -18.04
C SER A 344 -6.99 3.38 -19.07
N LYS A 345 -6.84 3.84 -20.32
CA LYS A 345 -7.57 3.26 -21.44
C LYS A 345 -7.04 1.84 -21.67
N GLY A 346 -7.95 0.86 -21.73
CA GLY A 346 -7.62 -0.53 -22.05
C GLY A 346 -7.18 -0.73 -23.49
#